data_AF-A0AA38MGW3-F1
#
_entry.id   AF-A0AA38MGW3-F1
#
_cell.length_a   1.000
_cell.length_b   1.000
_cell.length_c   1.000
_cell.angle_alpha   90.00
_cell.angle_beta   90.00
_cell.angle_gamma   90.00
#
_symmetry.space_group_name_H-M   'P 1'
#
loop_
_entity.id
_entity.type
_entity.pdbx_description
1 polymer ?
#
loop_
_entity_poly.entity_id
_entity_poly.type
_entity_poly.pdbx_seq_one_letter_code
_entity_poly.pdbx_strand_id
1 'polypeptide(L)'
;MYTLSAILVAFLVLVICLYFYSEYKDCPPGPWGLPIIGYLHKIDRTTPNLDLMQLAQKYGPMYSIKLGLVNIVVISEAKLVRKVLSQDESLARPPLYTFKIMFGTRGITGTAVDLWRNQRKFVEKFLRTAGATKTATNRKTIEEYIRKSSEEFVQYVHSRGNRTIVNPSEAVMYYVTTIAAVIFLGASFKRDDQIQKDLTENLDKIVQLSTVSGPLNYLPFLDFVSKYKKMGNLYEQMIKDIKDTLEKFINEKMETSPATNLIGAFLSEMSKNDCPEIYNPAQLKQLVFDLFAASTETTLNSILWLMLYLAKYQEVQNKVRQELFDVLQGKTPQLDDLSNLPYTKATLAETARIRTVVPLGFPHYATDDIVVENVKIRKGTIIMPLLWAIHMDPEVWKEPEEFRPERFLNDQGKFLWHESFIPFQTGKRMCVGKDLGDMMVFLFFATVLQRVKIECGDSGKIDFSYVCGLPLLSKPQELVFVKI
;
A
#
# COMPACT_ATOMS: atom_id res chain seq x y z
N MET A 1 43.94 43.34 12.20
CA MET A 1 43.35 42.04 12.59
C MET A 1 41.90 41.89 12.12
N TYR A 2 41.01 42.88 12.33
CA TYR A 2 39.59 42.80 11.94
C TYR A 2 39.31 42.61 10.43
N THR A 3 40.20 43.09 9.56
CA THR A 3 40.05 42.99 8.09
C THR A 3 40.23 41.57 7.55
N LEU A 4 41.20 40.81 8.07
CA LEU A 4 41.44 39.42 7.63
C LEU A 4 40.31 38.49 8.08
N SER A 5 39.80 38.67 9.30
CA SER A 5 38.65 37.92 9.83
C SER A 5 37.37 38.20 9.02
N ALA A 6 37.12 39.47 8.65
CA ALA A 6 35.97 39.84 7.83
C ALA A 6 36.05 39.22 6.42
N ILE A 7 37.23 39.20 5.80
CA ILE A 7 37.46 38.57 4.49
C ILE A 7 37.25 37.05 4.56
N LEU A 8 37.74 36.38 5.62
CA LEU A 8 37.55 34.95 5.82
C LEU A 8 36.08 34.58 6.03
N VAL A 9 35.33 35.38 6.81
CA VAL A 9 33.89 35.18 6.99
C VAL A 9 33.13 35.40 5.68
N ALA A 10 33.44 36.47 4.93
CA ALA A 10 32.82 36.73 3.63
C ALA A 10 33.13 35.64 2.60
N PHE A 11 34.36 35.13 2.57
CA PHE A 11 34.75 34.00 1.72
C PHE A 11 34.03 32.72 2.12
N LEU A 12 33.94 32.42 3.42
CA LEU A 12 33.20 31.26 3.91
C LEU A 12 31.71 31.35 3.55
N VAL A 13 31.08 32.53 3.73
CA VAL A 13 29.69 32.78 3.32
C VAL A 13 29.54 32.63 1.82
N LEU A 14 30.46 33.15 1.00
CA LEU A 14 30.43 32.99 -0.46
C LEU A 14 30.56 31.52 -0.87
N VAL A 15 31.48 30.77 -0.27
CA VAL A 15 31.64 29.33 -0.53
C VAL A 15 30.38 28.57 -0.14
N ILE A 16 29.77 28.90 0.99
CA ILE A 16 28.49 28.32 1.43
C ILE A 16 27.36 28.68 0.45
N CYS A 17 27.27 29.94 0.02
CA CYS A 17 26.28 30.41 -0.95
C CYS A 17 26.46 29.77 -2.32
N LEU A 18 27.71 29.63 -2.81
CA LEU A 18 28.02 28.97 -4.08
C LEU A 18 27.78 27.46 -3.99
N TYR A 19 28.08 26.84 -2.85
CA TYR A 19 27.77 25.45 -2.58
C TYR A 19 26.26 25.22 -2.63
N PHE A 20 25.47 26.02 -1.91
CA PHE A 20 24.00 25.92 -1.94
C PHE A 20 23.43 26.28 -3.31
N TYR A 21 23.93 27.32 -3.98
CA TYR A 21 23.52 27.66 -5.34
C TYR A 21 23.76 26.48 -6.28
N SER A 22 24.96 25.88 -6.23
CA SER A 22 25.28 24.67 -6.99
C SER A 22 24.44 23.46 -6.57
N GLU A 23 24.03 23.35 -5.31
CA GLU A 23 23.19 22.26 -4.78
C GLU A 23 21.72 22.37 -5.25
N TYR A 24 21.21 23.59 -5.40
CA TYR A 24 19.81 23.86 -5.77
C TYR A 24 19.63 24.22 -7.25
N LYS A 25 20.70 24.55 -7.97
CA LYS A 25 20.66 24.76 -9.41
C LYS A 25 20.16 23.49 -10.10
N ASP A 26 19.15 23.67 -10.95
CA ASP A 26 18.45 22.62 -11.73
C ASP A 26 17.64 21.60 -10.91
N CYS A 27 17.57 21.76 -9.58
CA CYS A 27 16.72 20.95 -8.71
C CYS A 27 15.27 21.48 -8.72
N PRO A 28 14.27 20.62 -8.47
CA PRO A 28 12.91 21.08 -8.27
C PRO A 28 12.82 22.15 -7.16
N PRO A 29 11.91 23.13 -7.26
CA PRO A 29 11.69 24.15 -6.24
C PRO A 29 11.28 23.51 -4.91
N GLY A 30 11.31 24.22 -3.79
CA GLY A 30 10.94 23.63 -2.51
C GLY A 30 11.01 24.58 -1.32
N PRO A 31 10.44 24.21 -0.17
CA PRO A 31 10.54 25.02 1.03
C PRO A 31 11.96 25.02 1.58
N TRP A 32 12.36 26.17 2.13
CA TRP A 32 13.57 26.25 2.94
C TRP A 32 13.41 25.42 4.22
N GLY A 33 14.42 24.61 4.54
CA GLY A 33 14.48 23.78 5.74
C GLY A 33 15.50 24.29 6.75
N LEU A 34 15.23 24.08 8.05
CA LEU A 34 16.18 24.40 9.10
C LEU A 34 17.46 23.55 8.97
N PRO A 35 18.61 24.03 9.48
CA PRO A 35 19.80 23.18 9.60
C PRO A 35 19.50 21.89 10.36
N ILE A 36 20.01 20.75 9.87
CA ILE A 36 19.88 19.39 10.44
C ILE A 36 18.45 18.82 10.43
N ILE A 37 17.43 19.56 10.88
CA ILE A 37 16.04 19.10 11.00
C ILE A 37 15.29 19.21 9.66
N GLY A 38 15.71 20.12 8.78
CA GLY A 38 15.01 20.41 7.54
C GLY A 38 13.59 20.90 7.78
N TYR A 39 12.64 20.39 7.00
CA TYR A 39 11.21 20.72 7.10
C TYR A 39 10.42 19.76 8.02
N LEU A 40 11.10 18.82 8.68
CA LEU A 40 10.45 17.76 9.49
C LEU A 40 9.56 18.31 10.62
N HIS A 41 9.91 19.47 11.19
CA HIS A 41 9.17 20.14 12.26
C HIS A 41 7.77 20.65 11.86
N LYS A 42 7.48 20.72 10.55
CA LYS A 42 6.18 21.15 10.00
C LYS A 42 5.37 20.02 9.38
N ILE A 43 5.86 18.79 9.43
CA ILE A 43 5.16 17.62 8.92
C ILE A 43 4.46 16.92 10.08
N ASP A 44 3.13 16.90 10.04
CA ASP A 44 2.30 16.11 10.92
C ASP A 44 2.57 14.61 10.69
N ARG A 45 2.69 13.85 11.77
CA ARG A 45 3.02 12.42 11.68
C ARG A 45 1.83 11.54 11.33
N THR A 46 0.63 12.01 11.64
CA THR A 46 -0.63 11.29 11.42
C THR A 46 -1.23 11.57 10.06
N THR A 47 -1.01 12.77 9.51
CA THR A 47 -1.55 13.20 8.21
C THR A 47 -0.51 13.85 7.28
N PRO A 48 0.71 13.29 7.14
CA PRO A 48 1.78 13.88 6.30
C PRO A 48 1.37 14.04 4.83
N ASN A 49 0.42 13.23 4.34
CA ASN A 49 -0.13 13.35 2.98
C ASN A 49 -0.77 14.72 2.73
N LEU A 50 -1.39 15.35 3.74
CA LEU A 50 -2.01 16.66 3.62
C LEU A 50 -0.97 17.78 3.56
N ASP A 51 0.03 17.75 4.45
CA ASP A 51 1.10 18.76 4.45
C ASP A 51 1.91 18.71 3.15
N LEU A 52 2.23 17.51 2.66
CA LEU A 52 2.93 17.34 1.40
C LEU A 52 2.06 17.77 0.20
N MET A 53 0.76 17.54 0.24
CA MET A 53 -0.16 18.04 -0.80
C MET A 53 -0.24 19.57 -0.82
N GLN A 54 -0.25 20.23 0.36
CA GLN A 54 -0.19 21.70 0.43
C GLN A 54 1.11 22.25 -0.15
N LEU A 55 2.24 21.56 0.05
CA LEU A 55 3.50 21.93 -0.57
C LEU A 55 3.47 21.74 -2.09
N ALA A 56 2.84 20.68 -2.60
CA ALA A 56 2.64 20.50 -4.04
C ALA A 56 1.83 21.65 -4.66
N GLN A 57 0.76 22.10 -3.99
CA GLN A 57 -0.03 23.26 -4.44
C GLN A 57 0.80 24.55 -4.48
N LYS A 58 1.79 24.69 -3.60
CA LYS A 58 2.63 25.89 -3.52
C LYS A 58 3.83 25.88 -4.47
N TYR A 59 4.52 24.75 -4.59
CA TYR A 59 5.79 24.63 -5.32
C TYR A 59 5.63 23.94 -6.68
N GLY A 60 4.43 23.45 -7.00
CA GLY A 60 4.13 22.75 -8.24
C GLY A 60 4.22 21.22 -8.14
N PRO A 61 3.96 20.52 -9.25
CA PRO A 61 3.77 19.06 -9.27
C PRO A 61 5.02 18.26 -8.93
N MET A 62 6.20 18.87 -9.00
CA MET A 62 7.48 18.28 -8.60
C MET A 62 8.25 19.28 -7.75
N TYR A 63 8.56 18.92 -6.51
CA TYR A 63 9.26 19.79 -5.58
C TYR A 63 10.24 19.01 -4.69
N SER A 64 11.28 19.70 -4.21
CA SER A 64 12.30 19.16 -3.33
C SER A 64 11.97 19.50 -1.87
N ILE A 65 12.17 18.55 -0.97
CA ILE A 65 12.04 18.76 0.47
C ILE A 65 13.15 18.01 1.20
N LYS A 66 13.72 18.65 2.21
CA LYS A 66 14.69 18.01 3.11
C LYS A 66 14.01 17.66 4.42
N LEU A 67 13.93 16.38 4.75
CA LEU A 67 13.42 15.90 6.04
C LEU A 67 14.60 15.35 6.84
N GLY A 68 14.97 16.06 7.91
CA GLY A 68 16.21 15.79 8.64
C GLY A 68 17.44 15.91 7.74
N LEU A 69 18.19 14.81 7.63
CA LEU A 69 19.37 14.70 6.79
C LEU A 69 19.08 14.10 5.40
N VAL A 70 17.82 13.84 5.07
CA VAL A 70 17.41 13.12 3.86
C VAL A 70 16.78 14.07 2.86
N ASN A 71 17.27 14.03 1.62
CA ASN A 71 16.72 14.77 0.49
C ASN A 71 15.64 13.94 -0.21
N ILE A 72 14.49 14.55 -0.45
CA ILE A 72 13.34 13.91 -1.08
C ILE A 72 12.85 14.81 -2.20
N VAL A 73 12.55 14.23 -3.36
CA VAL A 73 11.74 14.85 -4.41
C VAL A 73 10.36 14.22 -4.37
N VAL A 74 9.36 15.06 -4.14
CA VAL A 74 7.96 14.67 -4.13
C VAL A 74 7.37 14.96 -5.50
N ILE A 75 6.65 13.99 -6.05
CA ILE A 75 6.01 14.09 -7.37
C ILE A 75 4.52 13.82 -7.19
N SER A 76 3.70 14.79 -7.59
CA SER A 76 2.24 14.82 -7.39
C SER A 76 1.45 14.90 -8.70
N GLU A 77 2.10 14.64 -9.84
CA GLU A 77 1.46 14.50 -11.15
C GLU A 77 1.73 13.11 -11.73
N ALA A 78 0.67 12.41 -12.17
CA ALA A 78 0.77 11.04 -12.66
C ALA A 78 1.70 10.89 -13.87
N LYS A 79 1.72 11.86 -14.79
CA LYS A 79 2.59 11.86 -15.98
C LYS A 79 4.07 11.91 -15.60
N LEU A 80 4.44 12.78 -14.66
CA LEU A 80 5.81 12.87 -14.14
C LEU A 80 6.20 11.60 -13.39
N VAL A 81 5.30 11.05 -12.56
CA VAL A 81 5.52 9.77 -11.88
C VAL A 81 5.79 8.66 -12.90
N ARG A 82 5.03 8.57 -13.99
CA ARG A 82 5.27 7.58 -15.07
C ARG A 82 6.64 7.74 -15.71
N LYS A 83 7.05 8.97 -16.04
CA LYS A 83 8.36 9.26 -16.66
C LYS A 83 9.54 8.95 -15.73
N VAL A 84 9.43 9.27 -14.44
CA VAL A 84 10.51 9.02 -13.47
C VAL A 84 10.59 7.52 -13.15
N LEU A 85 9.46 6.87 -12.86
CA LEU A 85 9.45 5.47 -12.41
C LEU A 85 9.62 4.44 -13.54
N SER A 86 9.66 4.87 -14.81
CA SER A 86 10.06 4.01 -15.93
C SER A 86 11.58 3.83 -16.06
N GLN A 87 12.37 4.73 -15.46
CA GLN A 87 13.83 4.75 -15.54
C GLN A 87 14.47 3.73 -14.59
N ASP A 88 15.55 3.07 -15.03
CA ASP A 88 16.23 2.03 -14.23
C ASP A 88 16.88 2.62 -12.97
N GLU A 89 17.31 3.87 -13.06
CA GLU A 89 17.92 4.69 -12.03
C GLU A 89 16.98 4.90 -10.83
N SER A 90 15.67 4.70 -11.01
CA SER A 90 14.65 4.82 -9.95
C SER A 90 14.31 3.49 -9.27
N LEU A 91 14.90 2.36 -9.67
CA LEU A 91 14.49 1.02 -9.21
C LEU A 91 14.87 0.69 -7.78
N ALA A 92 15.87 1.37 -7.22
CA ALA A 92 16.35 1.10 -5.87
C ALA A 92 15.36 1.59 -4.81
N ARG A 93 15.54 1.07 -3.59
CA ARG A 93 14.79 1.48 -2.41
C ARG A 93 15.69 2.27 -1.46
N PRO A 94 15.14 3.26 -0.75
CA PRO A 94 15.97 4.13 0.07
C PRO A 94 16.46 3.41 1.33
N PRO A 95 17.67 3.73 1.82
CA PRO A 95 18.25 3.11 3.02
C PRO A 95 17.70 3.73 4.32
N LEU A 96 16.37 3.86 4.42
CA LEU A 96 15.70 4.38 5.62
C LEU A 96 15.77 3.35 6.76
N TYR A 97 15.90 3.81 8.01
CA TYR A 97 16.03 2.96 9.20
C TYR A 97 14.91 1.91 9.30
N THR A 98 13.65 2.35 9.28
CA THR A 98 12.49 1.46 9.37
C THR A 98 12.36 0.52 8.16
N PHE A 99 12.73 1.01 6.97
CA PHE A 99 12.73 0.22 5.74
C PHE A 99 13.75 -0.92 5.80
N LYS A 100 14.97 -0.63 6.27
CA LYS A 100 16.05 -1.61 6.41
C LYS A 100 15.69 -2.72 7.39
N ILE A 101 15.06 -2.40 8.52
CA ILE A 101 14.61 -3.38 9.51
C ILE A 101 13.50 -4.29 8.91
N MET A 102 12.52 -3.66 8.25
CA MET A 102 11.35 -4.39 7.73
C MET A 102 11.70 -5.30 6.54
N PHE A 103 12.38 -4.75 5.52
CA PHE A 103 12.59 -5.43 4.24
C PHE A 103 14.01 -5.97 4.04
N GLY A 104 15.01 -5.42 4.75
CA GLY A 104 16.40 -5.79 4.57
C GLY A 104 16.86 -5.65 3.12
N THR A 105 17.61 -6.64 2.64
CA THR A 105 18.14 -6.72 1.26
C THR A 105 17.58 -7.92 0.49
N ARG A 106 16.47 -8.51 0.97
CA ARG A 106 15.86 -9.74 0.46
C ARG A 106 14.37 -9.53 0.14
N GLY A 107 13.68 -10.59 -0.29
CA GLY A 107 12.25 -10.58 -0.62
C GLY A 107 11.96 -10.03 -2.01
N ILE A 108 10.88 -9.27 -2.15
CA ILE A 108 10.53 -8.57 -3.40
C ILE A 108 10.63 -7.05 -3.25
N THR A 109 10.52 -6.56 -2.02
CA THR A 109 10.52 -5.14 -1.72
C THR A 109 11.95 -4.62 -1.52
N GLY A 110 12.72 -5.23 -0.61
CA GLY A 110 14.07 -4.79 -0.21
C GLY A 110 15.21 -5.27 -1.11
N THR A 111 14.94 -6.25 -1.98
CA THR A 111 15.96 -6.87 -2.85
C THR A 111 16.66 -5.85 -3.75
N ALA A 112 17.99 -5.98 -3.82
CA ALA A 112 18.86 -5.19 -4.69
C ALA A 112 18.41 -5.27 -6.16
N VAL A 113 18.67 -4.22 -6.93
CA VAL A 113 18.16 -4.06 -8.31
C VAL A 113 18.51 -5.26 -9.21
N ASP A 114 19.72 -5.78 -9.08
CA ASP A 114 20.24 -6.90 -9.91
C ASP A 114 19.48 -8.20 -9.67
N LEU A 115 19.16 -8.50 -8.41
CA LEU A 115 18.42 -9.71 -8.01
C LEU A 115 16.90 -9.51 -8.07
N TRP A 116 16.42 -8.27 -7.96
CA TRP A 116 15.01 -7.95 -7.88
C TRP A 116 14.25 -8.41 -9.13
N ARG A 117 14.85 -8.29 -10.32
CA ARG A 117 14.22 -8.74 -11.58
C ARG A 117 13.94 -10.25 -11.57
N ASN A 118 14.81 -11.06 -10.97
CA ASN A 118 14.62 -12.51 -10.83
C ASN A 118 13.49 -12.82 -9.85
N GLN A 119 13.51 -12.18 -8.67
CA GLN A 119 12.45 -12.34 -7.67
C GLN A 119 11.08 -11.88 -8.23
N ARG A 120 11.05 -10.76 -8.97
CA ARG A 120 9.84 -10.25 -9.61
C ARG A 120 9.27 -11.24 -10.61
N LYS A 121 10.10 -11.76 -11.51
CA LYS A 121 9.68 -12.78 -12.50
C LYS A 121 9.16 -14.05 -11.81
N PHE A 122 9.82 -14.49 -10.73
CA PHE A 122 9.37 -15.62 -9.94
C PHE A 122 7.97 -15.36 -9.36
N VAL A 123 7.76 -14.22 -8.69
CA VAL A 123 6.47 -13.89 -8.07
C VAL A 123 5.36 -13.77 -9.12
N GLU A 124 5.61 -13.12 -10.25
CA GLU A 124 4.63 -13.00 -11.35
C GLU A 124 4.27 -14.37 -11.94
N LYS A 125 5.27 -15.26 -12.11
CA LYS A 125 5.04 -16.64 -12.52
C LYS A 125 4.21 -17.39 -11.48
N PHE A 126 4.58 -17.29 -10.21
CA PHE A 126 3.86 -17.91 -9.10
C PHE A 126 2.39 -17.44 -9.05
N LEU A 127 2.12 -16.14 -9.02
CA LEU A 127 0.74 -15.62 -8.95
C LEU A 127 -0.10 -16.09 -10.13
N ARG A 128 0.48 -16.16 -11.33
CA ARG A 128 -0.21 -16.72 -12.50
C ARG A 128 -0.50 -18.21 -12.32
N THR A 129 0.47 -19.01 -11.89
CA THR A 129 0.31 -20.45 -11.66
C THR A 129 -0.62 -20.76 -10.48
N ALA A 130 -0.69 -19.91 -9.47
CA ALA A 130 -1.59 -20.07 -8.33
C ALA A 130 -3.05 -19.73 -8.65
N GLY A 131 -3.33 -19.09 -9.79
CA GLY A 131 -4.68 -18.60 -10.11
C GLY A 131 -4.99 -17.20 -9.57
N ALA A 132 -3.96 -16.43 -9.18
CA ALA A 132 -4.08 -15.11 -8.56
C ALA A 132 -3.85 -13.94 -9.54
N THR A 133 -4.11 -14.16 -10.83
CA THR A 133 -4.03 -13.13 -11.90
C THR A 133 -5.24 -13.25 -12.81
N LYS A 134 -5.66 -12.15 -13.46
CA LYS A 134 -6.85 -12.13 -14.33
C LYS A 134 -6.72 -13.08 -15.52
N THR A 135 -5.50 -13.33 -16.00
CA THR A 135 -5.23 -14.19 -17.16
C THR A 135 -4.95 -15.64 -16.79
N ALA A 136 -5.01 -16.03 -15.50
CA ALA A 136 -4.74 -17.41 -15.11
C ALA A 136 -5.89 -18.35 -15.50
N THR A 137 -5.55 -19.55 -15.98
CA THR A 137 -6.51 -20.56 -16.42
C THR A 137 -7.14 -21.33 -15.25
N ASN A 138 -6.49 -21.33 -14.08
CA ASN A 138 -6.92 -22.01 -12.87
C ASN A 138 -7.41 -21.05 -11.77
N ARG A 139 -7.86 -19.83 -12.14
CA ARG A 139 -8.41 -18.83 -11.22
C ARG A 139 -9.49 -19.36 -10.29
N LYS A 140 -10.31 -20.29 -10.77
CA LYS A 140 -11.46 -20.86 -10.04
C LYS A 140 -11.12 -21.29 -8.62
N THR A 141 -9.92 -21.83 -8.39
CA THR A 141 -9.49 -22.25 -7.05
C THR A 141 -9.36 -21.08 -6.08
N ILE A 142 -8.72 -19.98 -6.49
CA ILE A 142 -8.56 -18.78 -5.65
C ILE A 142 -9.89 -18.04 -5.50
N GLU A 143 -10.67 -17.93 -6.58
CA GLU A 143 -12.00 -17.32 -6.54
C GLU A 143 -12.91 -18.07 -5.56
N GLU A 144 -12.85 -19.41 -5.54
CA GLU A 144 -13.59 -20.26 -4.60
C GLU A 144 -13.18 -20.05 -3.15
N TYR A 145 -11.88 -19.90 -2.86
CA TYR A 145 -11.41 -19.58 -1.51
C TYR A 145 -11.91 -18.21 -1.05
N ILE A 146 -11.81 -17.18 -1.90
CA ILE A 146 -12.31 -15.85 -1.59
C ILE A 146 -13.81 -15.90 -1.34
N ARG A 147 -14.56 -16.57 -2.22
CA ARG A 147 -16.01 -16.74 -2.11
C ARG A 147 -16.39 -17.43 -0.81
N LYS A 148 -15.76 -18.57 -0.47
CA LYS A 148 -16.04 -19.31 0.76
C LYS A 148 -15.83 -18.43 1.99
N SER A 149 -14.71 -17.73 2.08
CA SER A 149 -14.45 -16.79 3.19
C SER A 149 -15.48 -15.66 3.24
N SER A 150 -15.93 -15.17 2.09
CA SER A 150 -16.96 -14.12 2.00
C SER A 150 -18.33 -14.62 2.45
N GLU A 151 -18.68 -15.87 2.10
CA GLU A 151 -19.90 -16.54 2.54
C GLU A 151 -19.89 -16.81 4.04
N GLU A 152 -18.76 -17.22 4.59
CA GLU A 152 -18.59 -17.37 6.03
C GLU A 152 -18.76 -16.03 6.76
N PHE A 153 -18.35 -14.89 6.16
CA PHE A 153 -18.64 -13.56 6.71
C PHE A 153 -20.14 -13.25 6.70
N VAL A 154 -20.83 -13.52 5.60
CA VAL A 154 -22.29 -13.34 5.52
C VAL A 154 -23.01 -14.24 6.54
N GLN A 155 -22.59 -15.49 6.69
CA GLN A 155 -23.13 -16.41 7.70
C GLN A 155 -22.89 -15.90 9.12
N TYR A 156 -21.69 -15.38 9.40
CA TYR A 156 -21.34 -14.75 10.67
C TYR A 156 -22.27 -13.56 10.99
N VAL A 157 -22.60 -12.73 10.02
CA VAL A 157 -23.58 -11.64 10.21
C VAL A 157 -24.96 -12.23 10.46
N HIS A 158 -25.45 -13.09 9.57
CA HIS A 158 -26.81 -13.64 9.63
C HIS A 158 -27.10 -14.45 10.90
N SER A 159 -26.09 -15.13 11.46
CA SER A 159 -26.24 -15.91 12.70
C SER A 159 -26.48 -15.05 13.94
N ARG A 160 -26.28 -13.73 13.85
CA ARG A 160 -26.51 -12.77 14.94
C ARG A 160 -27.82 -12.00 14.84
N GLY A 161 -28.64 -12.31 13.82
CA GLY A 161 -29.97 -11.74 13.64
C GLY A 161 -30.12 -10.99 12.31
N ASN A 162 -31.28 -10.35 12.14
CA ASN A 162 -31.61 -9.61 10.91
C ASN A 162 -30.89 -8.26 10.81
N ARG A 163 -30.48 -7.70 11.95
CA ARG A 163 -29.73 -6.44 12.06
C ARG A 163 -28.60 -6.67 13.05
N THR A 164 -27.36 -6.60 12.60
CA THR A 164 -26.19 -6.92 13.43
C THR A 164 -25.21 -5.76 13.44
N ILE A 165 -24.78 -5.35 14.63
CA ILE A 165 -23.74 -4.34 14.83
C ILE A 165 -22.40 -5.07 14.91
N VAL A 166 -21.45 -4.69 14.05
CA VAL A 166 -20.11 -5.30 13.99
C VAL A 166 -19.08 -4.21 13.75
N ASN A 167 -17.92 -4.31 14.42
CA ASN A 167 -16.73 -3.59 14.01
C ASN A 167 -16.07 -4.34 12.83
N PRO A 168 -16.13 -3.81 11.59
CA PRO A 168 -15.65 -4.53 10.41
C PRO A 168 -14.14 -4.73 10.43
N SER A 169 -13.36 -3.89 11.12
CA SER A 169 -11.89 -4.03 11.17
C SER A 169 -11.48 -5.39 11.73
N GLU A 170 -12.09 -5.82 12.84
CA GLU A 170 -11.81 -7.13 13.45
C GLU A 170 -12.42 -8.27 12.63
N ALA A 171 -13.68 -8.11 12.22
CA ALA A 171 -14.42 -9.18 11.57
C ALA A 171 -13.85 -9.52 10.18
N VAL A 172 -13.49 -8.51 9.38
CA VAL A 172 -12.96 -8.69 8.01
C VAL A 172 -11.49 -9.14 8.02
N MET A 173 -10.69 -8.70 9.01
CA MET A 173 -9.29 -9.10 9.15
C MET A 173 -9.12 -10.62 9.15
N TYR A 174 -10.00 -11.34 9.87
CA TYR A 174 -10.00 -12.80 9.89
C TYR A 174 -10.07 -13.41 8.48
N TYR A 175 -11.03 -12.96 7.66
CA TYR A 175 -11.28 -13.53 6.34
C TYR A 175 -10.17 -13.18 5.34
N VAL A 176 -9.72 -11.92 5.33
CA VAL A 176 -8.63 -11.47 4.45
C VAL A 176 -7.33 -12.21 4.76
N THR A 177 -7.00 -12.36 6.04
CA THR A 177 -5.79 -13.06 6.48
C THR A 177 -5.85 -14.55 6.16
N THR A 178 -7.02 -15.19 6.28
CA THR A 178 -7.21 -16.60 5.90
C THR A 178 -7.00 -16.81 4.40
N ILE A 179 -7.52 -15.93 3.54
CA ILE A 179 -7.27 -16.00 2.10
C ILE A 179 -5.77 -15.86 1.81
N ALA A 180 -5.10 -14.89 2.43
CA ALA A 180 -3.66 -14.69 2.27
C ALA A 180 -2.85 -15.91 2.74
N ALA A 181 -3.23 -16.52 3.87
CA ALA A 181 -2.57 -17.71 4.40
C ALA A 181 -2.67 -18.91 3.46
N VAL A 182 -3.83 -19.11 2.81
CA VAL A 182 -4.00 -20.20 1.85
C VAL A 182 -3.05 -20.04 0.67
N ILE A 183 -2.93 -18.82 0.14
CA ILE A 183 -2.11 -18.51 -1.04
C ILE A 183 -0.62 -18.56 -0.71
N PHE A 184 -0.20 -17.91 0.38
CA PHE A 184 1.22 -17.68 0.67
C PHE A 184 1.83 -18.67 1.67
N LEU A 185 1.02 -19.28 2.53
CA LEU A 185 1.48 -20.22 3.56
C LEU A 185 1.01 -21.65 3.32
N GLY A 186 0.06 -21.88 2.42
CA GLY A 186 -0.57 -23.20 2.26
C GLY A 186 -1.28 -23.66 3.54
N ALA A 187 -1.79 -22.70 4.31
CA ALA A 187 -2.44 -22.90 5.60
C ALA A 187 -3.80 -22.19 5.64
N SER A 188 -4.71 -22.66 6.49
CA SER A 188 -5.99 -22.00 6.78
C SER A 188 -6.11 -21.83 8.27
N PHE A 189 -6.51 -20.64 8.71
CA PHE A 189 -6.80 -20.39 10.11
C PHE A 189 -8.22 -20.82 10.46
N LYS A 190 -8.43 -21.15 11.73
CA LYS A 190 -9.77 -21.29 12.31
C LYS A 190 -10.20 -19.96 12.91
N ARG A 191 -11.51 -19.75 13.06
CA ARG A 191 -12.03 -18.62 13.82
C ARG A 191 -11.40 -18.63 15.22
N ASP A 192 -10.96 -17.46 15.68
CA ASP A 192 -10.34 -17.27 16.98
C ASP A 192 -8.99 -17.98 17.20
N ASP A 193 -8.29 -18.36 16.12
CA ASP A 193 -6.93 -18.90 16.18
C ASP A 193 -5.95 -17.89 16.78
N GLN A 194 -5.27 -18.29 17.85
CA GLN A 194 -4.36 -17.40 18.58
C GLN A 194 -3.14 -17.00 17.74
N ILE A 195 -2.62 -17.90 16.90
CA ILE A 195 -1.47 -17.61 16.03
C ILE A 195 -1.86 -16.52 15.03
N GLN A 196 -3.07 -16.61 14.47
CA GLN A 196 -3.58 -15.58 13.57
C GLN A 196 -3.74 -14.23 14.27
N LYS A 197 -4.31 -14.21 15.48
CA LYS A 197 -4.48 -12.99 16.28
C LYS A 197 -3.13 -12.33 16.58
N ASP A 198 -2.17 -13.10 17.08
CA ASP A 198 -0.83 -12.59 17.38
C ASP A 198 -0.14 -12.04 16.12
N LEU A 199 -0.30 -12.71 14.98
CA LEU A 199 0.29 -12.28 13.71
C LEU A 199 -0.34 -10.97 13.21
N THR A 200 -1.66 -10.86 13.25
CA THR A 200 -2.41 -9.68 12.77
C THR A 200 -2.27 -8.48 13.70
N GLU A 201 -2.27 -8.68 15.03
CA GLU A 201 -1.99 -7.63 15.99
C GLU A 201 -0.59 -7.04 15.84
N ASN A 202 0.41 -7.88 15.59
CA ASN A 202 1.77 -7.41 15.35
C ASN A 202 1.88 -6.67 14.01
N LEU A 203 1.19 -7.13 12.97
CA LEU A 203 1.12 -6.44 11.67
C LEU A 203 0.50 -5.04 11.82
N ASP A 204 -0.64 -4.92 12.49
CA ASP A 204 -1.33 -3.65 12.72
C ASP A 204 -0.43 -2.68 13.53
N LYS A 205 0.18 -3.16 14.62
CA LYS A 205 1.13 -2.35 15.42
C LYS A 205 2.32 -1.88 14.60
N ILE A 206 2.89 -2.75 13.75
CA ILE A 206 3.98 -2.37 12.85
C ILE A 206 3.50 -1.28 11.89
N VAL A 207 2.35 -1.47 11.25
CA VAL A 207 1.80 -0.50 10.30
C VAL A 207 1.56 0.87 10.93
N GLN A 208 1.09 0.91 12.18
CA GLN A 208 0.92 2.14 12.95
C GLN A 208 2.25 2.79 13.35
N LEU A 209 3.29 2.00 13.63
CA LEU A 209 4.63 2.49 13.98
C LEU A 209 5.47 2.87 12.74
N SER A 210 5.25 2.21 11.59
CA SER A 210 5.88 2.43 10.29
C SER A 210 5.41 3.73 9.61
N THR A 211 5.23 4.80 10.38
CA THR A 211 4.98 6.12 9.80
C THR A 211 6.18 6.51 8.94
N VAL A 212 5.95 6.77 7.65
CA VAL A 212 7.00 7.23 6.73
C VAL A 212 7.70 8.48 7.30
N SER A 213 6.94 9.32 8.01
CA SER A 213 7.31 10.55 8.72
C SER A 213 8.04 10.34 10.08
N GLY A 214 8.30 9.10 10.49
CA GLY A 214 8.98 8.76 11.75
C GLY A 214 10.40 9.37 11.83
N PRO A 215 10.79 10.01 12.94
CA PRO A 215 12.03 10.79 13.02
C PRO A 215 13.31 9.94 12.91
N LEU A 216 13.27 8.65 13.26
CA LEU A 216 14.38 7.70 13.08
C LEU A 216 14.78 7.50 11.60
N ASN A 217 13.85 7.70 10.66
CA ASN A 217 14.15 7.61 9.23
C ASN A 217 15.01 8.79 8.73
N TYR A 218 14.94 9.93 9.44
CA TYR A 218 15.47 11.20 8.96
C TYR A 218 16.63 11.73 9.80
N LEU A 219 16.72 11.30 11.06
CA LEU A 219 17.71 11.75 12.04
C LEU A 219 18.38 10.53 12.70
N PRO A 220 19.39 9.92 12.06
CA PRO A 220 20.03 8.69 12.54
C PRO A 220 20.61 8.80 13.96
N PHE A 221 21.06 9.99 14.37
CA PHE A 221 21.61 10.21 15.70
C PHE A 221 20.58 10.03 16.83
N LEU A 222 19.28 10.01 16.52
CA LEU A 222 18.25 9.70 17.51
C LEU A 222 18.36 8.26 18.03
N ASP A 223 18.99 7.35 17.30
CA ASP A 223 19.22 5.98 17.76
C ASP A 223 20.12 5.90 19.02
N PHE A 224 20.89 6.95 19.31
CA PHE A 224 21.66 7.07 20.56
C PHE A 224 20.81 7.54 21.75
N VAL A 225 19.61 8.06 21.51
CA VAL A 225 18.71 8.57 22.55
C VAL A 225 17.82 7.44 23.06
N SER A 226 17.89 7.16 24.38
CA SER A 226 17.24 6.00 25.02
C SER A 226 15.77 5.78 24.60
N LYS A 227 14.96 6.86 24.51
CA LYS A 227 13.55 6.77 24.08
C LYS A 227 13.41 6.21 22.67
N TYR A 228 14.18 6.73 21.72
CA TYR A 228 14.10 6.33 20.32
C TYR A 228 14.76 4.98 20.09
N LYS A 229 15.84 4.66 20.80
CA LYS A 229 16.44 3.31 20.81
C LYS A 229 15.45 2.24 21.28
N LYS A 230 14.72 2.50 22.38
CA LYS A 230 13.66 1.59 22.86
C LYS A 230 12.57 1.37 21.82
N MET A 231 12.18 2.45 21.12
CA MET A 231 11.19 2.39 20.04
C MET A 231 11.71 1.59 18.83
N GLY A 232 12.97 1.79 18.44
CA GLY A 232 13.64 1.01 17.40
C GLY A 232 13.72 -0.48 17.74
N ASN A 233 14.16 -0.81 18.95
CA ASN A 233 14.21 -2.19 19.45
C ASN A 233 12.82 -2.86 19.47
N LEU A 234 11.77 -2.14 19.88
CA LEU A 234 10.40 -2.66 19.85
C LEU A 234 9.97 -2.98 18.42
N TYR A 235 10.28 -2.09 17.47
CA TYR A 235 9.98 -2.28 16.06
C TYR A 235 10.74 -3.48 15.46
N GLU A 236 12.03 -3.63 15.78
CA GLU A 236 12.83 -4.79 15.40
C GLU A 236 12.26 -6.10 15.97
N GLN A 237 11.86 -6.09 17.24
CA GLN A 237 11.29 -7.26 17.91
C GLN A 237 9.97 -7.69 17.27
N MET A 238 9.05 -6.77 16.99
CA MET A 238 7.78 -7.08 16.34
C MET A 238 7.98 -7.70 14.95
N ILE A 239 8.91 -7.15 14.16
CA ILE A 239 9.23 -7.70 12.83
C ILE A 239 9.83 -9.10 12.97
N LYS A 240 10.70 -9.31 13.96
CA LYS A 240 11.28 -10.62 14.26
C LYS A 240 10.21 -11.63 14.64
N ASP A 241 9.27 -11.28 15.52
CA ASP A 241 8.22 -12.19 16.00
C ASP A 241 7.29 -12.67 14.88
N ILE A 242 6.92 -11.77 13.96
CA ILE A 242 6.17 -12.14 12.76
C ILE A 242 6.99 -13.09 11.90
N LYS A 243 8.24 -12.72 11.57
CA LYS A 243 9.09 -13.52 10.69
C LYS A 243 9.37 -14.91 11.27
N ASP A 244 9.54 -15.02 12.59
CA ASP A 244 9.76 -16.29 13.27
C ASP A 244 8.49 -17.14 13.31
N THR A 245 7.32 -16.52 13.44
CA THR A 245 6.03 -17.22 13.31
C THR A 245 5.83 -17.76 11.89
N LEU A 246 6.12 -16.96 10.87
CA LEU A 246 6.07 -17.39 9.46
C LEU A 246 7.09 -18.48 9.14
N GLU A 247 8.26 -18.47 9.78
CA GLU A 247 9.26 -19.52 9.64
C GLU A 247 8.78 -20.87 10.15
N LYS A 248 7.97 -20.91 11.23
CA LYS A 248 7.33 -22.16 11.68
C LYS A 248 6.44 -22.75 10.58
N PHE A 249 5.62 -21.92 9.93
CA PHE A 249 4.81 -22.36 8.79
C PHE A 249 5.67 -22.86 7.63
N ILE A 250 6.77 -22.17 7.30
CA ILE A 250 7.69 -22.61 6.25
C ILE A 250 8.21 -24.02 6.58
N ASN A 251 8.72 -24.22 7.79
CA ASN A 251 9.32 -25.49 8.21
C ASN A 251 8.31 -26.65 8.22
N GLU A 252 7.09 -26.43 8.72
CA GLU A 252 6.01 -27.45 8.70
C GLU A 252 5.62 -27.86 7.27
N LYS A 253 5.85 -26.98 6.30
CA LYS A 253 5.36 -27.08 4.93
C LYS A 253 6.45 -27.45 3.93
N MET A 254 7.70 -27.61 4.38
CA MET A 254 8.87 -27.86 3.53
C MET A 254 8.75 -29.11 2.64
N GLU A 255 8.16 -30.19 3.15
CA GLU A 255 8.12 -31.48 2.44
C GLU A 255 6.77 -31.75 1.75
N THR A 256 5.71 -31.05 2.15
CA THR A 256 4.31 -31.39 1.79
C THR A 256 3.62 -30.33 0.94
N SER A 257 4.25 -29.18 0.69
CA SER A 257 3.59 -28.08 0.01
C SER A 257 3.46 -28.28 -1.50
N PRO A 258 2.24 -28.20 -2.06
CA PRO A 258 2.08 -28.15 -3.51
C PRO A 258 2.65 -26.85 -4.07
N ALA A 259 3.09 -26.89 -5.33
CA ALA A 259 3.57 -25.70 -6.06
C ALA A 259 2.46 -24.67 -6.37
N THR A 260 1.24 -24.89 -5.87
CA THR A 260 0.11 -23.95 -5.95
C THR A 260 0.12 -22.90 -4.85
N ASN A 261 0.92 -23.08 -3.79
CA ASN A 261 1.21 -22.05 -2.79
C ASN A 261 2.66 -21.54 -2.92
N LEU A 262 2.95 -20.37 -2.32
CA LEU A 262 4.25 -19.71 -2.47
C LEU A 262 5.42 -20.55 -1.97
N ILE A 263 5.26 -21.20 -0.81
CA ILE A 263 6.31 -22.02 -0.18
C ILE A 263 6.69 -23.17 -1.10
N GLY A 264 5.72 -23.97 -1.53
CA GLY A 264 5.96 -25.11 -2.44
C GLY A 264 6.52 -24.67 -3.79
N ALA A 265 6.04 -23.56 -4.35
CA ALA A 265 6.54 -23.02 -5.61
C ALA A 265 8.02 -22.60 -5.51
N PHE A 266 8.39 -21.90 -4.42
CA PHE A 266 9.77 -21.45 -4.22
C PHE A 266 10.71 -22.62 -3.92
N LEU A 267 10.29 -23.57 -3.09
CA LEU A 267 11.07 -24.78 -2.81
C LEU A 267 11.30 -25.63 -4.08
N SER A 268 10.31 -25.67 -4.98
CA SER A 268 10.48 -26.34 -6.28
C SER A 268 11.51 -25.64 -7.17
N GLU A 269 11.58 -24.31 -7.18
CA GLU A 269 12.61 -23.59 -7.93
C GLU A 269 13.98 -23.73 -7.25
N MET A 270 14.03 -23.74 -5.92
CA MET A 270 15.26 -23.95 -5.15
C MET A 270 15.86 -25.34 -5.38
N SER A 271 15.05 -26.38 -5.59
CA SER A 271 15.56 -27.72 -5.91
C SER A 271 15.99 -27.91 -7.37
N LYS A 272 15.47 -27.09 -8.29
CA LYS A 272 15.76 -27.18 -9.73
C LYS A 272 16.94 -26.31 -10.17
N ASN A 273 17.22 -25.22 -9.47
CA ASN A 273 18.22 -24.24 -9.87
C ASN A 273 19.37 -24.19 -8.86
N ASP A 274 20.60 -24.35 -9.32
CA ASP A 274 21.79 -24.12 -8.49
C ASP A 274 22.18 -22.62 -8.50
N CYS A 275 21.34 -21.81 -7.86
CA CYS A 275 21.51 -20.34 -7.79
C CYS A 275 21.26 -19.84 -6.36
N PRO A 276 22.17 -20.09 -5.41
CA PRO A 276 21.97 -19.77 -3.99
C PRO A 276 21.80 -18.27 -3.71
N GLU A 277 22.29 -17.41 -4.60
CA GLU A 277 22.06 -15.95 -4.51
C GLU A 277 20.59 -15.56 -4.71
N ILE A 278 19.84 -16.34 -5.50
CA ILE A 278 18.43 -16.10 -5.86
C ILE A 278 17.51 -16.97 -5.02
N TYR A 279 17.84 -18.25 -4.84
CA TYR A 279 17.01 -19.23 -4.14
C TYR A 279 17.72 -19.75 -2.90
N ASN A 280 17.32 -19.23 -1.73
CA ASN A 280 17.82 -19.67 -0.43
C ASN A 280 16.74 -19.49 0.66
N PRO A 281 16.89 -20.14 1.83
CA PRO A 281 15.88 -20.10 2.89
C PRO A 281 15.60 -18.69 3.42
N ALA A 282 16.63 -17.84 3.54
CA ALA A 282 16.45 -16.47 4.01
C ALA A 282 15.67 -15.61 3.01
N GLN A 283 15.84 -15.85 1.71
CA GLN A 283 15.05 -15.22 0.66
C GLN A 283 13.59 -15.67 0.73
N LEU A 284 13.33 -16.96 0.92
CA LEU A 284 11.97 -17.50 1.12
C LEU A 284 11.29 -16.86 2.34
N LYS A 285 11.96 -16.84 3.50
CA LYS A 285 11.45 -16.23 4.74
C LYS A 285 11.04 -14.76 4.53
N GLN A 286 11.88 -13.97 3.87
CA GLN A 286 11.55 -12.57 3.58
C GLN A 286 10.44 -12.44 2.52
N LEU A 287 10.43 -13.29 1.49
CA LEU A 287 9.43 -13.22 0.43
C LEU A 287 8.02 -13.59 0.94
N VAL A 288 7.92 -14.58 1.82
CA VAL A 288 6.67 -14.95 2.52
C VAL A 288 6.17 -13.77 3.35
N PHE A 289 7.04 -13.15 4.16
CA PHE A 289 6.69 -11.94 4.92
C PHE A 289 6.19 -10.82 4.01
N ASP A 290 6.94 -10.47 2.95
CA ASP A 290 6.60 -9.38 2.04
C ASP A 290 5.22 -9.56 1.42
N LEU A 291 4.93 -10.75 0.88
CA LEU A 291 3.67 -11.02 0.17
C LEU A 291 2.48 -11.17 1.11
N PHE A 292 2.65 -11.88 2.23
CA PHE A 292 1.59 -12.08 3.23
C PHE A 292 1.19 -10.77 3.92
N ALA A 293 2.16 -9.97 4.35
CA ALA A 293 1.89 -8.69 5.00
C ALA A 293 1.24 -7.70 4.00
N ALA A 294 1.77 -7.61 2.78
CA ALA A 294 1.23 -6.70 1.76
C ALA A 294 -0.21 -7.07 1.37
N SER A 295 -0.52 -8.36 1.17
CA SER A 295 -1.87 -8.77 0.78
C SER A 295 -2.91 -8.57 1.87
N THR A 296 -2.51 -8.64 3.15
CA THR A 296 -3.43 -8.58 4.28
C THR A 296 -3.85 -7.13 4.56
N GLU A 297 -2.89 -6.27 4.88
CA GLU A 297 -3.17 -4.90 5.33
C GLU A 297 -3.78 -4.02 4.23
N THR A 298 -3.29 -4.14 2.99
CA THR A 298 -3.81 -3.31 1.89
C THR A 298 -5.22 -3.71 1.48
N THR A 299 -5.52 -5.01 1.44
CA THR A 299 -6.84 -5.50 1.06
C THR A 299 -7.87 -5.21 2.15
N LEU A 300 -7.50 -5.42 3.43
CA LEU A 300 -8.36 -5.08 4.56
C LEU A 300 -8.77 -3.60 4.49
N ASN A 301 -7.80 -2.68 4.48
CA ASN A 301 -8.11 -1.25 4.49
C ASN A 301 -8.90 -0.83 3.24
N SER A 302 -8.69 -1.45 2.08
CA SER A 302 -9.49 -1.20 0.87
C SER A 302 -10.97 -1.61 1.08
N ILE A 303 -11.22 -2.77 1.68
CA ILE A 303 -12.57 -3.25 2.01
C ILE A 303 -13.22 -2.36 3.08
N LEU A 304 -12.47 -1.98 4.13
CA LEU A 304 -13.00 -1.12 5.19
C LEU A 304 -13.44 0.24 4.65
N TRP A 305 -12.60 0.92 3.87
CA TRP A 305 -13.00 2.19 3.25
C TRP A 305 -14.24 2.03 2.37
N LEU A 306 -14.32 0.96 1.58
CA LEU A 306 -15.49 0.67 0.75
C LEU A 306 -16.76 0.52 1.59
N MET A 307 -16.70 -0.25 2.68
CA MET A 307 -17.83 -0.44 3.60
C MET A 307 -18.26 0.89 4.25
N LEU A 308 -17.31 1.72 4.69
CA LEU A 308 -17.59 3.03 5.30
C LEU A 308 -18.28 3.97 4.32
N TYR A 309 -17.82 4.05 3.07
CA TYR A 309 -18.49 4.87 2.05
C TYR A 309 -19.88 4.36 1.73
N LEU A 310 -20.08 3.05 1.60
CA LEU A 310 -21.39 2.51 1.27
C LEU A 310 -22.39 2.62 2.43
N ALA A 311 -21.90 2.53 3.67
CA ALA A 311 -22.70 2.80 4.87
C ALA A 311 -23.22 4.25 4.89
N LYS A 312 -22.41 5.22 4.46
CA LYS A 312 -22.83 6.63 4.35
C LYS A 312 -23.68 6.90 3.11
N TYR A 313 -23.27 6.43 1.94
CA TYR A 313 -23.86 6.73 0.64
C TYR A 313 -24.80 5.60 0.19
N GLN A 314 -25.96 5.51 0.85
CA GLN A 314 -26.95 4.46 0.61
C GLN A 314 -27.46 4.41 -0.83
N GLU A 315 -27.56 5.56 -1.51
CA GLU A 315 -27.96 5.62 -2.92
C GLU A 315 -26.95 4.91 -3.83
N VAL A 316 -25.65 5.08 -3.57
CA VAL A 316 -24.59 4.37 -4.31
C VAL A 316 -24.69 2.88 -4.03
N GLN A 317 -24.89 2.50 -2.78
CA GLN A 317 -25.05 1.10 -2.40
C GLN A 317 -26.26 0.45 -3.09
N ASN A 318 -27.40 1.13 -3.13
CA ASN A 318 -28.60 0.65 -3.80
C ASN A 318 -28.38 0.44 -5.30
N LYS A 319 -27.70 1.38 -5.98
CA LYS A 319 -27.34 1.23 -7.40
C LYS A 319 -26.43 0.04 -7.65
N VAL A 320 -25.39 -0.16 -6.81
CA VAL A 320 -24.52 -1.34 -6.91
C VAL A 320 -25.31 -2.62 -6.71
N ARG A 321 -26.17 -2.67 -5.69
CA ARG A 321 -26.99 -3.85 -5.40
C ARG A 321 -27.96 -4.17 -6.54
N GLN A 322 -28.59 -3.15 -7.12
CA GLN A 322 -29.47 -3.30 -8.26
C GLN A 322 -28.71 -3.85 -9.48
N GLU A 323 -27.54 -3.30 -9.78
CA GLU A 323 -26.69 -3.79 -10.87
C GLU A 323 -26.27 -5.26 -10.66
N LEU A 324 -25.86 -5.61 -9.43
CA LEU A 324 -25.54 -7.00 -9.06
C LEU A 324 -26.74 -7.92 -9.22
N PHE A 325 -27.94 -7.47 -8.85
CA PHE A 325 -29.17 -8.26 -9.02
C PHE A 325 -29.49 -8.49 -10.50
N ASP A 326 -29.46 -7.44 -11.31
CA ASP A 326 -29.84 -7.48 -12.73
C ASP A 326 -28.88 -8.36 -13.56
N VAL A 327 -27.58 -8.25 -13.28
CA VAL A 327 -26.53 -8.96 -14.04
C VAL A 327 -26.35 -10.40 -13.54
N LEU A 328 -26.32 -10.62 -12.23
CA LEU A 328 -26.01 -11.94 -11.67
C LEU A 328 -27.25 -12.83 -11.54
N GLN A 329 -28.45 -12.26 -11.41
CA GLN A 329 -29.72 -13.00 -11.30
C GLN A 329 -29.69 -14.09 -10.22
N GLY A 330 -29.11 -13.77 -9.07
CA GLY A 330 -28.94 -14.69 -7.94
C GLY A 330 -27.77 -15.67 -8.05
N LYS A 331 -27.01 -15.66 -9.15
CA LYS A 331 -25.75 -16.41 -9.26
C LYS A 331 -24.68 -15.78 -8.38
N THR A 332 -23.77 -16.62 -7.92
CA THR A 332 -22.56 -16.20 -7.23
C THR A 332 -21.68 -15.32 -8.13
N PRO A 333 -21.12 -14.20 -7.62
CA PRO A 333 -20.20 -13.36 -8.36
C PRO A 333 -18.92 -14.11 -8.76
N GLN A 334 -18.49 -13.93 -9.99
CA GLN A 334 -17.22 -14.40 -10.56
C GLN A 334 -16.44 -13.21 -11.10
N LEU A 335 -15.11 -13.32 -11.19
CA LEU A 335 -14.31 -12.19 -11.66
C LEU A 335 -14.68 -11.73 -13.08
N ASP A 336 -15.12 -12.66 -13.93
CA ASP A 336 -15.50 -12.39 -15.31
C ASP A 336 -16.77 -11.50 -15.39
N ASP A 337 -17.63 -11.52 -14.36
CA ASP A 337 -18.82 -10.67 -14.26
C ASP A 337 -18.48 -9.18 -14.13
N LEU A 338 -17.30 -8.84 -13.61
CA LEU A 338 -16.87 -7.45 -13.42
C LEU A 338 -16.86 -6.64 -14.73
N SER A 339 -16.74 -7.32 -15.88
CA SER A 339 -16.83 -6.70 -17.20
C SER A 339 -18.23 -6.15 -17.52
N ASN A 340 -19.27 -6.73 -16.92
CA ASN A 340 -20.68 -6.37 -17.09
C ASN A 340 -21.24 -5.54 -15.92
N LEU A 341 -20.39 -5.16 -14.95
CA LEU A 341 -20.76 -4.41 -13.76
C LEU A 341 -20.07 -3.03 -13.73
N PRO A 342 -20.35 -2.13 -14.70
CA PRO A 342 -19.64 -0.86 -14.82
C PRO A 342 -19.79 0.05 -13.59
N TYR A 343 -20.97 0.12 -12.97
CA TYR A 343 -21.21 0.97 -11.80
C TYR A 343 -20.52 0.43 -10.54
N THR A 344 -20.52 -0.89 -10.35
CA THR A 344 -19.74 -1.58 -9.32
C THR A 344 -18.25 -1.29 -9.50
N LYS A 345 -17.73 -1.44 -10.72
CA LYS A 345 -16.32 -1.18 -11.03
C LYS A 345 -15.96 0.29 -10.80
N ALA A 346 -16.86 1.22 -11.15
CA ALA A 346 -16.71 2.63 -10.90
C ALA A 346 -16.69 2.96 -9.40
N THR A 347 -17.52 2.28 -8.60
CA THR A 347 -17.57 2.43 -7.13
C THR A 347 -16.28 1.93 -6.46
N LEU A 348 -15.73 0.81 -6.93
CA LEU A 348 -14.43 0.30 -6.48
C LEU A 348 -13.30 1.28 -6.83
N ALA A 349 -13.29 1.81 -8.05
CA ALA A 349 -12.31 2.79 -8.50
C ALA A 349 -12.39 4.10 -7.69
N GLU A 350 -13.61 4.61 -7.45
CA GLU A 350 -13.80 5.84 -6.68
C GLU A 350 -13.38 5.69 -5.22
N THR A 351 -13.66 4.55 -4.60
CA THR A 351 -13.15 4.25 -3.24
C THR A 351 -11.62 4.28 -3.22
N ALA A 352 -10.97 3.61 -4.17
CA ALA A 352 -9.51 3.56 -4.25
C ALA A 352 -8.88 4.91 -4.65
N ARG A 353 -9.62 5.81 -5.31
CA ARG A 353 -9.18 7.19 -5.57
C ARG A 353 -9.27 8.02 -4.29
N ILE A 354 -10.47 8.17 -3.75
CA ILE A 354 -10.76 9.06 -2.62
C ILE A 354 -10.09 8.61 -1.31
N ARG A 355 -9.82 7.31 -1.16
CA ARG A 355 -9.03 6.74 -0.06
C ARG A 355 -7.99 5.80 -0.63
N THR A 356 -6.99 6.43 -1.25
CA THR A 356 -5.82 5.72 -1.77
C THR A 356 -5.13 4.96 -0.65
N VAL A 357 -5.04 3.63 -0.81
CA VAL A 357 -4.54 2.77 0.26
C VAL A 357 -3.10 3.08 0.65
N VAL A 358 -2.21 3.46 -0.28
CA VAL A 358 -0.83 3.91 0.03
C VAL A 358 -0.66 5.38 -0.39
N PRO A 359 -1.07 6.36 0.43
CA PRO A 359 -1.23 7.77 0.03
C PRO A 359 0.09 8.45 -0.35
N LEU A 360 1.21 8.06 0.27
CA LEU A 360 2.54 8.61 -0.04
C LEU A 360 3.28 7.85 -1.16
N GLY A 361 2.65 6.77 -1.68
CA GLY A 361 3.31 5.79 -2.53
C GLY A 361 4.46 5.05 -1.82
N PHE A 362 4.97 3.98 -2.44
CA PHE A 362 6.22 3.39 -1.96
C PHE A 362 7.42 4.21 -2.46
N PRO A 363 8.37 4.60 -1.59
CA PRO A 363 9.47 5.46 -1.97
C PRO A 363 10.50 4.73 -2.85
N HIS A 364 11.10 5.48 -3.76
CA HIS A 364 12.15 5.06 -4.67
C HIS A 364 13.46 5.79 -4.35
N TYR A 365 14.58 5.30 -4.85
CA TYR A 365 15.89 5.89 -4.62
C TYR A 365 16.65 6.04 -5.94
N ALA A 366 17.10 7.26 -6.22
CA ALA A 366 17.86 7.58 -7.42
C ALA A 366 19.30 7.03 -7.30
N THR A 367 19.62 5.97 -8.05
CA THR A 367 20.97 5.38 -8.08
C THR A 367 21.96 6.17 -8.93
N ASP A 368 21.42 6.97 -9.86
CA ASP A 368 22.13 7.96 -10.65
C ASP A 368 21.26 9.21 -10.82
N ASP A 369 21.80 10.26 -11.41
CA ASP A 369 21.07 11.46 -11.77
C ASP A 369 19.95 11.14 -12.78
N ILE A 370 18.72 11.54 -12.47
CA ILE A 370 17.55 11.39 -13.33
C ILE A 370 17.17 12.76 -13.86
N VAL A 371 17.10 12.90 -15.19
CA VAL A 371 16.63 14.13 -15.84
C VAL A 371 15.25 13.86 -16.42
N VAL A 372 14.27 14.67 -16.02
CA VAL A 372 12.93 14.65 -16.60
C VAL A 372 12.59 16.08 -17.00
N GLU A 373 12.36 16.27 -18.29
CA GLU A 373 12.18 17.60 -18.89
C GLU A 373 13.43 18.45 -18.64
N ASN A 374 13.31 19.59 -17.96
CA ASN A 374 14.43 20.46 -17.61
C ASN A 374 14.80 20.40 -16.13
N VAL A 375 14.32 19.37 -15.41
CA VAL A 375 14.52 19.22 -13.96
C VAL A 375 15.38 18.00 -13.68
N LYS A 376 16.33 18.17 -12.77
CA LYS A 376 17.30 17.13 -12.38
C LYS A 376 17.00 16.63 -10.97
N ILE A 377 16.74 15.33 -10.84
CA ILE A 377 16.71 14.60 -9.56
C ILE A 377 18.09 13.99 -9.36
N ARG A 378 18.82 14.46 -8.34
CA ARG A 378 20.21 14.03 -8.12
C ARG A 378 20.29 12.60 -7.60
N LYS A 379 21.38 11.91 -7.94
CA LYS A 379 21.79 10.66 -7.29
C LYS A 379 21.73 10.79 -5.77
N GLY A 380 21.20 9.76 -5.12
CA GLY A 380 21.04 9.71 -3.67
C GLY A 380 19.78 10.37 -3.13
N THR A 381 18.90 10.86 -4.02
CA THR A 381 17.63 11.46 -3.65
C THR A 381 16.52 10.41 -3.55
N ILE A 382 15.68 10.53 -2.53
CA ILE A 382 14.45 9.73 -2.42
C ILE A 382 13.39 10.31 -3.34
N ILE A 383 12.75 9.47 -4.15
CA ILE A 383 11.62 9.86 -5.00
C ILE A 383 10.33 9.37 -4.33
N MET A 384 9.42 10.30 -4.05
CA MET A 384 8.13 10.02 -3.39
C MET A 384 6.97 10.36 -4.34
N PRO A 385 6.31 9.35 -4.93
CA PRO A 385 5.11 9.56 -5.74
C PRO A 385 3.89 9.75 -4.83
N LEU A 386 3.52 11.01 -4.59
CA LEU A 386 2.44 11.41 -3.68
C LEU A 386 1.07 11.12 -4.31
N LEU A 387 0.64 9.86 -4.22
CA LEU A 387 -0.62 9.38 -4.83
C LEU A 387 -1.84 10.12 -4.30
N TRP A 388 -1.85 10.50 -3.01
CA TRP A 388 -2.94 11.28 -2.43
C TRP A 388 -3.17 12.60 -3.18
N ALA A 389 -2.10 13.35 -3.46
CA ALA A 389 -2.21 14.60 -4.20
C ALA A 389 -2.68 14.36 -5.64
N ILE A 390 -2.16 13.33 -6.32
CA ILE A 390 -2.58 12.96 -7.68
C ILE A 390 -4.09 12.63 -7.74
N HIS A 391 -4.58 11.92 -6.74
CA HIS A 391 -5.97 11.48 -6.68
C HIS A 391 -6.92 12.53 -6.11
N MET A 392 -6.40 13.58 -5.48
CA MET A 392 -7.16 14.72 -4.93
C MET A 392 -6.97 16.02 -5.71
N ASP A 393 -6.24 15.99 -6.83
CA ASP A 393 -5.97 17.17 -7.65
C ASP A 393 -7.28 17.73 -8.24
N PRO A 394 -7.73 18.95 -7.87
CA PRO A 394 -8.97 19.53 -8.37
C PRO A 394 -8.93 19.87 -9.87
N GLU A 395 -7.75 20.00 -10.48
CA GLU A 395 -7.59 20.22 -11.92
C GLU A 395 -7.90 18.95 -12.73
N VAL A 396 -7.74 17.79 -12.09
CA VAL A 396 -8.01 16.47 -12.69
C VAL A 396 -9.37 15.93 -12.25
N TRP A 397 -9.72 16.12 -10.97
CA TRP A 397 -10.89 15.53 -10.32
C TRP A 397 -11.80 16.64 -9.79
N LYS A 398 -12.83 17.02 -10.55
CA LYS A 398 -13.84 18.01 -10.11
C LYS A 398 -14.41 17.66 -8.73
N GLU A 399 -14.43 18.54 -7.74
CA GLU A 399 -14.91 18.22 -6.36
C GLU A 399 -14.24 16.95 -5.80
N PRO A 400 -12.91 16.95 -5.61
CA PRO A 400 -12.14 15.72 -5.36
C PRO A 400 -12.49 15.02 -4.04
N GLU A 401 -13.11 15.73 -3.08
CA GLU A 401 -13.51 15.20 -1.79
C GLU A 401 -14.90 14.55 -1.78
N GLU A 402 -15.69 14.70 -2.87
CA GLU A 402 -17.01 14.09 -2.98
C GLU A 402 -16.92 12.66 -3.52
N PHE A 403 -17.60 11.72 -2.86
CA PHE A 403 -17.67 10.33 -3.31
C PHE A 403 -18.66 10.19 -4.46
N ARG A 404 -18.14 10.09 -5.69
CA ARG A 404 -18.93 10.06 -6.92
C ARG A 404 -18.41 8.99 -7.89
N PRO A 405 -18.94 7.76 -7.85
CA PRO A 405 -18.59 6.70 -8.79
C PRO A 405 -18.74 7.13 -10.26
N GLU A 406 -19.69 8.00 -10.57
CA GLU A 406 -19.98 8.49 -11.92
C GLU A 406 -18.77 9.12 -12.64
N ARG A 407 -17.71 9.53 -11.91
CA ARG A 407 -16.43 9.99 -12.49
C ARG A 407 -15.76 8.95 -13.38
N PHE A 408 -16.00 7.67 -13.09
CA PHE A 408 -15.43 6.54 -13.82
C PHE A 408 -16.42 5.94 -14.81
N LEU A 409 -17.45 6.70 -15.21
CA LEU A 409 -18.41 6.29 -16.23
C LEU A 409 -18.39 7.30 -17.37
N ASN A 410 -18.54 6.82 -18.59
CA ASN A 410 -18.81 7.68 -19.74
C ASN A 410 -20.34 7.93 -19.88
N ASP A 411 -20.73 8.75 -20.87
CA ASP A 411 -22.13 9.10 -21.13
C ASP A 411 -23.04 7.89 -21.45
N GLN A 412 -22.44 6.74 -21.81
CA GLN A 412 -23.15 5.49 -22.05
C GLN A 412 -23.25 4.58 -20.81
N GLY A 413 -22.77 5.05 -19.65
CA GLY A 413 -22.72 4.26 -18.42
C GLY A 413 -21.67 3.16 -18.43
N LYS A 414 -20.70 3.18 -19.36
CA LYS A 414 -19.59 2.21 -19.39
C LYS A 414 -18.43 2.72 -18.56
N PHE A 415 -17.73 1.80 -17.91
CA PHE A 415 -16.54 2.12 -17.13
C PHE A 415 -15.46 2.79 -17.99
N LEU A 416 -14.99 3.96 -17.56
CA LEU A 416 -13.93 4.74 -18.17
C LEU A 416 -12.74 4.86 -17.21
N TRP A 417 -11.58 4.36 -17.63
CA TRP A 417 -10.35 4.49 -16.85
C TRP A 417 -9.73 5.88 -17.06
N HIS A 418 -9.36 6.55 -15.96
CA HIS A 418 -8.64 7.82 -16.02
C HIS A 418 -7.13 7.62 -15.91
N GLU A 419 -6.31 8.29 -16.75
CA GLU A 419 -4.86 8.07 -16.78
C GLU A 419 -4.12 8.48 -15.49
N SER A 420 -4.64 9.48 -14.79
CA SER A 420 -4.15 9.93 -13.48
C SER A 420 -4.54 9.01 -12.33
N PHE A 421 -5.43 8.03 -12.57
CA PHE A 421 -5.76 7.02 -11.57
C PHE A 421 -4.68 5.93 -11.54
N ILE A 422 -3.81 5.98 -10.54
CA ILE A 422 -2.70 5.04 -10.36
C ILE A 422 -2.64 4.49 -8.92
N PRO A 423 -3.71 3.84 -8.43
CA PRO A 423 -3.80 3.32 -7.04
C PRO A 423 -2.75 2.26 -6.70
N PHE A 424 -2.18 1.61 -7.71
CA PHE A 424 -1.12 0.60 -7.58
C PHE A 424 0.27 1.13 -7.99
N GLN A 425 0.43 2.46 -8.02
CA GLN A 425 1.55 3.17 -8.64
C GLN A 425 1.71 2.80 -10.12
N THR A 426 2.92 2.95 -10.66
CA THR A 426 3.27 2.69 -12.06
C THR A 426 4.76 2.41 -12.20
N GLY A 427 5.22 2.22 -13.44
CA GLY A 427 6.61 1.90 -13.74
C GLY A 427 6.98 0.46 -13.38
N LYS A 428 8.28 0.18 -13.35
CA LYS A 428 8.82 -1.18 -13.23
C LYS A 428 8.50 -1.84 -11.88
N ARG A 429 8.33 -1.05 -10.82
CA ARG A 429 7.97 -1.52 -9.45
C ARG A 429 6.46 -1.44 -9.15
N MET A 430 5.60 -1.27 -10.16
CA MET A 430 4.14 -1.32 -9.99
C MET A 430 3.73 -2.57 -9.20
N CYS A 431 2.70 -2.46 -8.34
CA CYS A 431 2.28 -3.55 -7.46
C CYS A 431 2.16 -4.90 -8.19
N VAL A 432 2.86 -5.92 -7.70
CA VAL A 432 2.81 -7.28 -8.27
C VAL A 432 1.48 -7.98 -8.00
N GLY A 433 0.84 -7.64 -6.87
CA GLY A 433 -0.42 -8.22 -6.42
C GLY A 433 -1.67 -7.50 -6.91
N LYS A 434 -1.56 -6.61 -7.91
CA LYS A 434 -2.70 -5.80 -8.39
C LYS A 434 -3.93 -6.65 -8.71
N ASP A 435 -3.77 -7.70 -9.51
CA ASP A 435 -4.89 -8.53 -9.94
C ASP A 435 -5.51 -9.31 -8.78
N LEU A 436 -4.67 -9.84 -7.87
CA LEU A 436 -5.14 -10.52 -6.66
C LEU A 436 -5.92 -9.55 -5.74
N GLY A 437 -5.42 -8.33 -5.55
CA GLY A 437 -6.10 -7.29 -4.78
C GLY A 437 -7.46 -6.92 -5.37
N ASP A 438 -7.51 -6.67 -6.69
CA ASP A 438 -8.76 -6.42 -7.42
C ASP A 438 -9.75 -7.58 -7.22
N MET A 439 -9.29 -8.84 -7.34
CA MET A 439 -10.10 -10.04 -7.13
C MET A 439 -10.65 -10.15 -5.71
N MET A 440 -9.80 -10.00 -4.70
CA MET A 440 -10.19 -10.13 -3.30
C MET A 440 -11.22 -9.06 -2.92
N VAL A 441 -10.95 -7.80 -3.27
CA VAL A 441 -11.88 -6.70 -2.97
C VAL A 441 -13.21 -6.91 -3.68
N PHE A 442 -13.21 -7.17 -4.98
CA PHE A 442 -14.44 -7.32 -5.76
C PHE A 442 -15.29 -8.52 -5.31
N LEU A 443 -14.70 -9.72 -5.23
CA LEU A 443 -15.47 -10.94 -4.92
C LEU A 443 -15.99 -10.91 -3.49
N PHE A 444 -15.20 -10.42 -2.53
CA PHE A 444 -15.66 -10.25 -1.16
C PHE A 444 -16.84 -9.28 -1.10
N PHE A 445 -16.66 -8.12 -1.72
CA PHE A 445 -17.66 -7.07 -1.73
C PHE A 445 -18.98 -7.49 -2.40
N ALA A 446 -18.91 -8.03 -3.62
CA ALA A 446 -20.09 -8.43 -4.38
C ALA A 446 -20.87 -9.54 -3.64
N THR A 447 -20.16 -10.50 -3.04
CA THR A 447 -20.77 -11.58 -2.27
C THR A 447 -21.49 -11.06 -1.02
N VAL A 448 -20.92 -10.08 -0.33
CA VAL A 448 -21.54 -9.44 0.84
C VAL A 448 -22.76 -8.63 0.42
N LEU A 449 -22.63 -7.75 -0.58
CA LEU A 449 -23.73 -6.90 -1.02
C LEU A 449 -24.87 -7.63 -1.72
N GLN A 450 -24.70 -8.85 -2.22
CA GLN A 450 -25.86 -9.61 -2.68
C GLN A 450 -26.84 -9.94 -1.55
N ARG A 451 -26.34 -10.09 -0.31
CA ARG A 451 -27.09 -10.70 0.80
C ARG A 451 -27.30 -9.76 1.98
N VAL A 452 -26.51 -8.69 2.06
CA VAL A 452 -26.45 -7.79 3.20
C VAL A 452 -26.47 -6.34 2.75
N LYS A 453 -27.25 -5.50 3.43
CA LYS A 453 -27.17 -4.04 3.34
C LYS A 453 -26.32 -3.52 4.50
N ILE A 454 -25.40 -2.61 4.20
CA ILE A 454 -24.50 -2.00 5.18
C ILE A 454 -25.03 -0.61 5.52
N GLU A 455 -25.22 -0.31 6.78
CA GLU A 455 -25.73 0.97 7.27
C GLU A 455 -24.77 1.56 8.33
N CYS A 456 -24.92 2.85 8.61
CA CYS A 456 -24.19 3.49 9.69
C CYS A 456 -24.48 2.79 11.02
N GLY A 457 -23.49 2.78 11.92
CA GLY A 457 -23.68 2.41 13.32
C GLY A 457 -24.70 3.31 14.02
N ASP A 458 -24.97 3.02 15.30
CA ASP A 458 -26.01 3.73 16.08
C ASP A 458 -25.73 5.24 16.25
N SER A 459 -24.50 5.70 16.00
CA SER A 459 -24.15 7.12 15.92
C SER A 459 -24.80 7.87 14.75
N GLY A 460 -25.30 7.16 13.74
CA GLY A 460 -25.85 7.70 12.50
C GLY A 460 -24.83 8.46 11.63
N LYS A 461 -23.53 8.42 11.98
CA LYS A 461 -22.46 9.13 11.28
C LYS A 461 -21.24 8.23 11.09
N ILE A 462 -20.62 8.36 9.92
CA ILE A 462 -19.35 7.71 9.60
C ILE A 462 -18.19 8.69 9.89
N ASP A 463 -17.22 8.25 10.68
CA ASP A 463 -15.96 8.96 10.91
C ASP A 463 -14.96 8.60 9.81
N PHE A 464 -14.71 9.52 8.89
CA PHE A 464 -13.71 9.33 7.84
C PHE A 464 -12.31 9.81 8.22
N SER A 465 -12.06 10.16 9.49
CA SER A 465 -10.71 10.45 9.97
C SER A 465 -9.84 9.20 9.90
N TYR A 466 -8.54 9.44 9.71
CA TYR A 466 -7.58 8.39 9.40
C TYR A 466 -6.22 8.67 10.01
N VAL A 467 -5.40 7.63 10.04
CA VAL A 467 -3.95 7.73 10.25
C VAL A 467 -3.27 7.31 8.94
N CYS A 468 -2.45 8.19 8.38
CA CYS A 468 -1.62 7.92 7.22
C CYS A 468 -0.36 7.16 7.67
N GLY A 469 -0.53 5.84 7.86
CA GLY A 469 0.58 4.89 7.99
C GLY A 469 1.18 4.53 6.63
N LEU A 470 1.76 3.33 6.52
CA LEU A 470 2.13 2.79 5.21
C LEU A 470 0.87 2.57 4.36
N PRO A 471 -0.16 1.83 4.83
CA PRO A 471 -1.52 1.98 4.37
C PRO A 471 -2.27 3.14 5.08
N LEU A 472 -3.33 3.64 4.46
CA LEU A 472 -4.25 4.62 5.02
C LEU A 472 -5.27 3.93 5.94
N LEU A 473 -5.11 4.10 7.25
CA LEU A 473 -5.89 3.41 8.28
C LEU A 473 -7.14 4.21 8.64
N SER A 474 -8.33 3.63 8.46
CA SER A 474 -9.56 4.18 9.03
C SER A 474 -9.63 3.93 10.53
N LYS A 475 -10.24 4.84 11.30
CA LYS A 475 -10.53 4.55 12.70
C LYS A 475 -11.51 3.38 12.84
N PRO A 476 -11.27 2.45 13.78
CA PRO A 476 -12.24 1.40 14.11
C PRO A 476 -13.57 2.03 14.54
N GLN A 477 -14.67 1.59 13.92
CA GLN A 477 -16.01 2.08 14.20
C GLN A 477 -17.03 1.01 13.81
N GLU A 478 -18.19 1.03 14.46
CA GLU A 478 -19.23 0.03 14.24
C GLU A 478 -20.07 0.35 13.00
N LEU A 479 -20.43 -0.70 12.26
CA LEU A 479 -21.39 -0.66 11.16
C LEU A 479 -22.55 -1.62 11.45
N VAL A 480 -23.70 -1.30 10.87
CA VAL A 480 -24.88 -2.16 10.93
C VAL A 480 -24.97 -2.96 9.64
N PHE A 481 -25.11 -4.28 9.78
CA PHE A 481 -25.30 -5.19 8.68
C PHE A 481 -26.73 -5.75 8.75
N VAL A 482 -27.54 -5.45 7.73
CA VAL A 482 -28.95 -5.83 7.64
C VAL A 482 -29.09 -6.98 6.64
N LYS A 483 -29.62 -8.11 7.10
CA LYS A 483 -29.95 -9.26 6.26
C LYS A 483 -31.12 -8.93 5.32
N ILE A 484 -31.06 -9.45 4.11
CA ILE A 484 -32.06 -9.24 3.05
C ILE A 484 -32.69 -10.56 2.64
#